data_AF-A0A529UXT2-F1
#
_entry.id   AF-A0A529UXT2-F1
#
_cell.length_a   1.000
_cell.length_b   1.000
_cell.length_c   1.000
_cell.angle_alpha   90.00
_cell.angle_beta   90.00
_cell.angle_gamma   90.00
#
_symmetry.space_group_name_H-M   'P 1'
#
loop_
_entity.id
_entity.type
_entity.pdbx_description
1 polymer ?
#
loop_
_entity_poly.entity_id
_entity_poly.type
_entity_poly.pdbx_seq_one_letter_code
_entity_poly.pdbx_strand_id
1 'polypeptide(L)' 'MTSFEEIEQGRANAGITRKALYQAAGVNKETWRRTVQGTTLPNTRTLNKLKAALDRLVQQKDQSNG' A
#
# COMPACT_ATOMS: atom_id res chain seq x y z
N MET A 1 11.02 -8.04 7.52
CA MET A 1 11.08 -7.24 6.28
C MET A 1 9.69 -7.38 5.66
N THR A 2 8.92 -6.30 5.51
CA THR A 2 7.52 -6.42 5.07
C THR A 2 7.43 -6.62 3.56
N SER A 3 6.78 -7.69 3.14
CA SER A 3 6.57 -8.05 1.74
C SER A 3 5.40 -7.28 1.12
N PHE A 4 5.35 -7.20 -0.21
CA PHE A 4 4.22 -6.56 -0.90
C PHE A 4 2.89 -7.25 -0.57
N GLU A 5 2.89 -8.57 -0.43
CA GLU A 5 1.71 -9.36 -0.06
C GLU A 5 1.18 -9.01 1.33
N GLU A 6 2.05 -8.83 2.32
CA GLU A 6 1.67 -8.41 3.67
C GLU A 6 1.02 -7.01 3.65
N ILE A 7 1.54 -6.11 2.82
CA ILE A 7 0.95 -4.77 2.64
C ILE A 7 -0.42 -4.86 1.96
N GLU A 8 -0.58 -5.70 0.93
CA GLU A 8 -1.87 -5.91 0.27
C GLU A 8 -2.90 -6.52 1.22
N GLN A 9 -2.49 -7.47 2.06
CA GLN A 9 -3.36 -8.08 3.06
C GLN A 9 -3.78 -7.05 4.11
N GLY A 10 -2.84 -6.26 4.64
CA GLY A 10 -3.13 -5.18 5.59
C GLY A 10 -4.08 -4.13 5.00
N ARG A 11 -3.88 -3.76 3.74
CA ARG A 11 -4.79 -2.89 2.99
C ARG A 11 -6.20 -3.49 2.90
N ALA A 12 -6.31 -4.76 2.52
CA ALA A 12 -7.59 -5.44 2.39
C ALA A 12 -8.33 -5.52 3.73
N ASN A 13 -7.63 -5.88 4.81
CA ASN A 13 -8.18 -5.95 6.16
C ASN A 13 -8.68 -4.59 6.66
N ALA A 14 -7.98 -3.51 6.31
CA ALA A 14 -8.40 -2.14 6.64
C ALA A 14 -9.51 -1.59 5.73
N GLY A 15 -9.93 -2.33 4.69
CA GLY A 15 -10.89 -1.87 3.69
C GLY A 15 -10.39 -0.65 2.90
N ILE A 16 -9.08 -0.53 2.71
CA ILE A 16 -8.44 0.55 1.95
C ILE A 16 -8.42 0.15 0.47
N THR A 17 -8.73 1.06 -0.44
CA THR A 17 -8.67 0.76 -1.88
C THR A 17 -7.22 0.73 -2.38
N ARG A 18 -6.93 -0.11 -3.38
CA ARG A 18 -5.60 -0.14 -4.04
C ARG A 18 -5.16 1.25 -4.51
N LYS A 19 -6.13 2.00 -5.06
CA LYS A 19 -5.96 3.39 -5.51
C LYS A 19 -5.50 4.31 -4.39
N ALA A 20 -6.18 4.29 -3.25
CA ALA A 20 -5.80 5.10 -2.10
C ALA A 20 -4.35 4.80 -1.65
N LEU A 21 -3.99 3.51 -1.59
CA LEU A 21 -2.66 3.10 -1.14
C LEU A 21 -1.53 3.57 -2.08
N TYR A 22 -1.60 3.28 -3.38
CA TYR A 22 -0.52 3.68 -4.28
C TYR A 22 -0.44 5.21 -4.45
N GLN A 23 -1.58 5.91 -4.39
CA GLN A 23 -1.58 7.39 -4.44
C GLN A 23 -0.94 7.98 -3.19
N ALA A 24 -1.31 7.51 -2.00
CA ALA A 24 -0.74 7.96 -0.74
C ALA A 24 0.77 7.65 -0.63
N ALA A 25 1.22 6.54 -1.22
CA ALA A 25 2.63 6.15 -1.27
C ALA A 25 3.45 6.90 -2.35
N GLY A 26 2.79 7.68 -3.23
CA GLY A 26 3.44 8.30 -4.39
C GLY A 26 4.01 7.26 -5.37
N VAL A 27 3.36 6.09 -5.48
CA VAL A 27 3.71 5.03 -6.42
C VAL A 27 2.84 5.18 -7.67
N ASN A 28 3.46 5.16 -8.85
CA ASN A 28 2.72 5.27 -10.09
C ASN A 28 1.79 4.05 -10.28
N LYS A 29 0.58 4.29 -10.81
CA LYS A 29 -0.41 3.24 -11.08
C LYS A 29 0.14 2.10 -11.94
N GLU A 30 0.99 2.41 -12.91
CA GLU A 30 1.59 1.38 -13.77
C GLU A 30 2.59 0.52 -12.98
N THR A 31 3.45 1.15 -12.16
CA THR A 31 4.37 0.43 -11.27
C THR A 31 3.60 -0.49 -10.33
N TRP A 32 2.53 0.01 -9.73
CA TRP A 32 1.65 -0.79 -8.89
C TRP A 32 1.08 -2.00 -9.64
N ARG A 33 0.55 -1.80 -10.85
CA ARG A 33 -0.01 -2.86 -11.69
C ARG A 33 1.03 -3.95 -12.00
N ARG A 34 2.24 -3.56 -12.40
CA ARG A 34 3.34 -4.50 -12.71
C ARG A 34 3.77 -5.29 -11.47
N THR A 35 3.76 -4.67 -10.30
CA THR A 35 4.05 -5.34 -9.03
C THR A 35 2.97 -6.36 -8.67
N VAL A 36 1.68 -6.00 -8.79
CA VAL A 36 0.58 -6.95 -8.56
C VAL A 36 0.62 -8.13 -9.52
N GLN A 37 1.02 -7.90 -10.78
CA GLN A 37 1.14 -8.95 -11.80
C GLN A 37 2.42 -9.79 -11.67
N GLY A 38 3.30 -9.51 -10.70
CA GLY A 38 4.58 -10.20 -10.55
C GLY A 38 5.61 -9.88 -11.65
N THR A 39 5.31 -8.95 -12.56
CA THR A 39 6.21 -8.52 -13.65
C THR A 39 7.37 -7.67 -13.14
N THR A 40 7.22 -7.03 -11.98
CA THR A 40 8.28 -6.21 -11.38
C THR A 40 8.30 -6.34 -9.87
N LEU A 41 9.43 -6.77 -9.33
CA LEU A 41 9.64 -6.82 -7.89
C LEU A 41 9.82 -5.40 -7.34
N PRO A 42 9.06 -4.99 -6.32
CA PRO A 42 9.23 -3.70 -5.69
C PRO A 42 10.52 -3.72 -4.88
N ASN A 43 11.34 -2.67 -5.02
CA ASN A 43 12.51 -2.51 -4.18
C ASN A 43 12.12 -2.11 -2.75
N THR A 44 13.09 -2.18 -1.83
CA THR A 44 12.90 -1.84 -0.41
C THR A 44 12.35 -0.43 -0.21
N ARG A 45 12.75 0.55 -1.04
CA ARG A 45 12.26 1.92 -0.96
C ARG A 45 10.77 2.01 -1.29
N THR A 46 10.30 1.28 -2.30
CA THR A 46 8.89 1.18 -2.67
C THR A 46 8.09 0.49 -1.58
N LEU A 47 8.59 -0.61 -1.02
CA LEU A 47 7.94 -1.32 0.10
C LEU A 47 7.77 -0.41 1.32
N ASN A 48 8.82 0.34 1.70
CA ASN A 48 8.76 1.29 2.81
C ASN A 48 7.73 2.41 2.59
N LYS A 49 7.66 2.96 1.37
CA LYS A 49 6.65 3.97 1.01
C LYS A 49 5.23 3.43 1.11
N LEU A 50 5.01 2.22 0.59
CA LEU A 50 3.71 1.55 0.63
C LEU A 50 3.29 1.25 2.07
N LYS A 51 4.20 0.74 2.89
CA LYS A 51 3.92 0.48 4.31
C LYS A 51 3.58 1.77 5.07
N ALA A 52 4.40 2.81 4.93
CA ALA A 52 4.13 4.09 5.60
C ALA A 52 2.81 4.73 5.15
N ALA A 53 2.44 4.58 3.88
CA ALA A 53 1.15 5.04 3.37
C ALA A 53 -0.02 4.23 3.94
N LEU A 54 0.12 2.90 4.05
CA LEU A 54 -0.88 2.05 4.68
C LEU A 54 -1.12 2.45 6.14
N ASP A 55 -0.05 2.59 6.93
CA ASP A 55 -0.13 2.94 8.35
C ASP A 55 -0.87 4.29 8.54
N ARG A 56 -0.55 5.30 7.71
CA ARG A 56 -1.24 6.60 7.72
C ARG A 56 -2.73 6.49 7.38
N LEU A 57 -3.09 5.71 6.36
CA LEU A 57 -4.48 5.54 5.95
C LEU A 57 -5.30 4.78 6.99
N VAL A 58 -4.68 3.80 7.66
CA VAL A 58 -5.31 3.09 8.78
C VAL A 58 -5.57 4.05 9.94
N GLN A 59 -4.58 4.85 10.34
CA GLN A 59 -4.74 5.86 11.41
C GLN A 59 -5.83 6.89 11.09
N GLN A 60 -5.88 7.41 9.85
CA GLN A 60 -6.90 8.37 9.44
C GLN A 60 -8.31 7.77 9.50
N LYS A 61 -8.46 6.49 9.17
CA LYS A 61 -9.74 5.79 9.21
C LYS A 61 -10.22 5.53 10.62
N ASP A 62 -9.31 5.22 11.54
CA ASP A 62 -9.59 5.05 12.96
C ASP A 62 -10.09 6.37 13.58
N GLN A 63 -9.39 7.49 13.30
CA GLN A 63 -9.79 8.83 13.77
C GLN A 63 -11.10 9.36 13.18
N SER A 64 -11.54 8.86 12.03
CA SER A 64 -12.79 9.30 11.39
C SER A 64 -14.01 8.52 11.88
N ASN A 65 -13.81 7.41 12.58
CA ASN A 65 -14.87 6.51 13.05
C ASN A 65 -15.10 6.55 14.57
N GLY A 66 -14.41 7.45 15.29
CA GLY A 66 -14.62 7.73 16.72
C GLY A 66 -15.22 9.12 16.92
#